data_AF-A0A966W4T1-F1
#
_entry.id   AF-A0A966W4T1-F1
#
_cell.length_a   1.000
_cell.length_b   1.000
_cell.length_c   1.000
_cell.angle_alpha   90.00
_cell.angle_beta   90.00
_cell.angle_gamma   90.00
#
_symmetry.space_group_name_H-M   'P 1'
#
loop_
_entity.id
_entity.type
_entity.pdbx_description
1 polymer ?
#
loop_
_entity_poly.entity_id
_entity_poly.type
_entity_poly.pdbx_seq_one_letter_code
_entity_poly.pdbx_strand_id
1 'polypeptide(L)'
;MGCPWRDLPSEFGAWDAVYNRFRRWEFNGWLRTFFALLAPDQLNGDIKRVFIDSSLVRVHQHATGARRKKSDSRRRRRNRVRALAGRGAA
;
A
#
# COMPACT_ATOMS: atom_id res chain seq x y z
N MET A 1 8.68 -17.33 5.57
CA MET A 1 7.60 -17.67 4.63
C MET A 1 6.31 -17.12 5.21
N GLY A 2 5.68 -16.14 4.53
CA GLY A 2 4.40 -15.56 4.93
C GLY A 2 3.32 -15.93 3.92
N CYS A 3 2.07 -16.01 4.37
CA CYS A 3 0.92 -16.16 3.49
C CYS A 3 0.62 -14.80 2.82
N PRO A 4 0.61 -14.70 1.48
CA PRO A 4 0.16 -13.48 0.80
C PRO A 4 -1.27 -13.16 1.22
N TRP A 5 -1.59 -11.87 1.42
CA TRP A 5 -2.95 -11.46 1.81
C TRP A 5 -4.04 -12.04 0.91
N ARG A 6 -3.75 -12.22 -0.39
CA ARG A 6 -4.71 -12.79 -1.36
C ARG A 6 -5.02 -14.27 -1.13
N ASP A 7 -4.15 -14.97 -0.44
CA ASP A 7 -4.26 -16.40 -0.14
C ASP A 7 -4.78 -16.62 1.29
N LEU A 8 -5.35 -15.57 1.90
CA LEU A 8 -5.95 -15.65 3.23
C LEU A 8 -7.07 -16.70 3.25
N PRO A 9 -7.04 -17.68 4.17
CA PRO A 9 -8.09 -18.69 4.28
C PRO A 9 -9.47 -18.07 4.50
N SER A 10 -10.49 -18.67 3.89
CA SER A 10 -11.85 -18.12 3.90
C SER A 10 -12.47 -18.02 5.28
N GLU A 11 -12.02 -18.82 6.26
CA GLU A 11 -12.46 -18.74 7.65
C GLU A 11 -12.16 -17.38 8.32
N PHE A 12 -11.21 -16.60 7.79
CA PHE A 12 -10.90 -15.24 8.27
C PHE A 12 -11.72 -14.15 7.57
N GLY A 13 -12.52 -14.51 6.56
CA GLY A 13 -13.32 -13.60 5.75
C GLY A 13 -12.59 -13.03 4.54
N ALA A 14 -13.21 -12.04 3.89
CA ALA A 14 -12.69 -11.45 2.66
C ALA A 14 -11.35 -10.75 2.91
N TRP A 15 -10.32 -11.12 2.13
CA TRP A 15 -8.96 -10.65 2.32
C TRP A 15 -8.82 -9.11 2.29
N ASP A 16 -9.62 -8.44 1.47
CA ASP A 16 -9.61 -6.99 1.30
C ASP A 16 -10.18 -6.29 2.54
N ALA A 17 -11.24 -6.84 3.14
CA ALA A 17 -11.79 -6.36 4.39
C ALA A 17 -10.80 -6.52 5.55
N VAL A 18 -10.13 -7.67 5.63
CA VAL A 18 -9.10 -7.95 6.65
C VAL A 18 -7.91 -7.02 6.48
N TYR A 19 -7.39 -6.88 5.25
CA TYR A 19 -6.29 -5.96 4.94
C TYR A 19 -6.65 -4.51 5.26
N ASN A 20 -7.85 -4.06 4.89
CA ASN A 20 -8.30 -2.69 5.17
C ASN A 20 -8.41 -2.42 6.67
N ARG A 21 -8.86 -3.41 7.47
CA ARG A 21 -8.87 -3.31 8.93
C ARG A 21 -7.45 -3.25 9.50
N PHE A 22 -6.57 -4.16 9.06
CA PHE A 22 -5.16 -4.16 9.43
C PHE A 22 -4.50 -2.80 9.15
N ARG A 23 -4.69 -2.26 7.94
CA ARG A 23 -4.14 -0.95 7.55
C ARG A 23 -4.64 0.20 8.43
N ARG A 24 -5.91 0.17 8.84
CA ARG A 24 -6.46 1.15 9.79
C ARG A 24 -5.79 1.06 11.15
N TRP A 25 -5.55 -0.16 11.64
CA TRP A 25 -4.84 -0.41 12.90
C TRP A 25 -3.36 -0.03 12.87
N GLU A 26 -2.71 -0.24 11.74
CA GLU A 26 -1.34 0.23 11.51
C GLU A 26 -1.30 1.77 11.54
N PHE A 27 -2.20 2.42 10.79
CA PHE A 27 -2.22 3.88 10.69
C PHE A 27 -2.53 4.59 12.01
N ASN A 28 -3.49 4.06 12.80
CA ASN A 28 -3.87 4.67 14.07
C ASN A 28 -2.98 4.21 15.26
N GLY A 29 -1.98 3.36 15.01
CA GLY A 29 -1.07 2.85 16.02
C GLY A 29 -1.70 1.86 17.01
N TRP A 30 -2.89 1.32 16.72
CA TRP A 30 -3.60 0.39 17.61
C TRP A 30 -2.78 -0.85 17.94
N LEU A 31 -2.02 -1.40 16.98
CA LEU A 31 -1.14 -2.55 17.23
C LEU A 31 -0.09 -2.25 18.31
N ARG A 32 0.47 -1.02 18.33
CA ARG A 32 1.44 -0.61 19.36
C ARG A 32 0.81 -0.61 20.75
N THR A 33 -0.41 -0.07 20.86
CA THR A 33 -1.18 -0.04 22.12
C THR A 33 -1.55 -1.44 22.57
N PHE A 34 -2.07 -2.26 21.66
CA PHE A 34 -2.43 -3.65 21.93
C PHE A 34 -1.22 -4.44 22.49
N PHE A 35 -0.07 -4.38 21.83
CA PHE A 35 1.13 -5.06 22.30
C PHE A 35 1.69 -4.48 23.62
N ALA A 36 1.51 -3.19 23.88
CA ALA A 36 1.87 -2.61 25.19
C ALA A 36 0.99 -3.15 26.32
N LEU A 37 -0.31 -3.37 26.07
CA LEU A 37 -1.22 -3.96 27.04
C LEU A 37 -0.95 -5.44 27.30
N LEU A 38 -0.52 -6.19 26.28
CA LEU A 38 -0.21 -7.63 26.42
C LEU A 38 1.12 -7.91 27.14
N ALA A 39 1.98 -6.92 27.30
CA ALA A 39 3.30 -7.07 27.92
C ALA A 39 3.49 -6.05 29.04
N PRO A 40 2.95 -6.29 30.25
CA PRO A 40 3.28 -5.47 31.41
C PRO A 40 4.79 -5.59 31.68
N ASP A 41 5.45 -4.44 31.85
CA ASP A 41 6.91 -4.21 31.94
C ASP A 41 7.71 -5.16 32.87
N GLN A 42 7.04 -5.94 33.72
CA GLN A 42 7.67 -6.83 34.71
C GLN A 42 8.14 -8.18 34.13
N LEU A 43 7.61 -8.66 32.99
CA LEU A 43 7.94 -9.99 32.45
C LEU A 43 9.04 -9.96 31.35
N ASN A 44 9.32 -8.78 30.80
CA ASN A 44 10.01 -8.63 29.53
C ASN A 44 11.14 -7.60 29.62
N GLY A 45 12.19 -7.92 30.40
CA GLY A 45 13.47 -7.19 30.29
C GLY A 45 13.88 -7.09 28.82
N ASP A 46 14.04 -5.86 28.33
CA ASP A 46 14.55 -5.50 26.99
C ASP A 46 14.03 -6.32 25.79
N ILE A 47 12.74 -6.69 25.76
CA ILE A 47 12.19 -7.31 24.54
C ILE A 47 12.03 -6.25 23.45
N LYS A 48 13.07 -6.12 22.61
CA LYS A 48 12.99 -5.43 21.32
C LYS A 48 12.05 -6.21 20.41
N ARG A 49 10.87 -5.64 20.13
CA ARG A 49 9.89 -6.20 19.19
C ARG A 49 10.47 -6.14 17.77
N VAL A 50 10.98 -7.26 17.27
CA VAL A 50 11.52 -7.37 15.91
C VAL A 50 10.46 -8.02 15.00
N PHE A 51 9.89 -7.25 14.08
CA PHE A 51 9.11 -7.80 12.97
C PHE A 51 10.09 -8.27 11.89
N ILE A 52 10.22 -9.59 11.71
CA ILE A 52 11.18 -10.21 10.78
C ILE A 52 10.44 -10.61 9.49
N ASP A 53 10.20 -9.66 8.58
CA ASP A 53 9.66 -10.00 7.25
C ASP A 53 10.13 -9.06 6.10
N SER A 54 11.42 -8.70 6.06
CA SER A 54 11.98 -8.04 4.87
C SER A 54 12.61 -9.06 3.91
N SER A 55 12.15 -9.10 2.65
CA SER A 55 12.86 -9.74 1.53
C SER A 55 13.38 -8.63 0.61
N LEU A 56 14.68 -8.32 0.72
CA LEU A 56 15.33 -7.30 -0.10
C LEU A 56 16.03 -7.96 -1.29
N VAL A 57 15.49 -7.76 -2.51
CA VAL A 57 16.14 -8.20 -3.76
C VAL A 57 16.91 -7.03 -4.35
N ARG A 58 18.25 -7.09 -4.33
CA ARG A 58 19.11 -6.12 -5.02
C ARG A 58 19.08 -6.41 -6.52
N VAL A 59 18.64 -5.45 -7.32
CA VAL A 59 18.72 -5.53 -8.79
C VAL A 59 19.94 -4.75 -9.29
N HIS A 60 20.53 -5.22 -10.40
CA HIS A 60 21.65 -4.54 -11.05
C HIS A 60 21.23 -3.13 -11.51
N GLN A 61 22.14 -2.16 -11.52
CA GLN A 61 21.81 -0.76 -11.85
C GLN A 61 21.09 -0.59 -13.19
N HIS A 62 21.36 -1.47 -14.16
CA HIS A 62 20.72 -1.51 -15.48
C HIS A 62 19.27 -2.01 -15.47
N ALA A 63 18.77 -2.53 -14.34
CA ALA A 63 17.36 -2.93 -14.16
C ALA A 63 16.45 -1.76 -13.74
N THR A 64 17.00 -0.56 -13.50
CA THR A 64 16.24 0.64 -13.14
C THR A 64 15.63 1.32 -14.37
N GLY A 65 14.89 0.58 -15.21
CA GLY A 65 14.61 1.03 -16.57
C GLY A 65 13.23 0.69 -17.12
N ALA A 66 12.16 1.29 -16.59
CA ALA A 66 10.93 1.47 -17.37
C ALA A 66 10.43 2.91 -17.22
N ARG A 67 10.46 3.66 -18.33
CA ARG A 67 9.97 5.05 -18.38
C ARG A 67 8.46 5.03 -18.10
N ARG A 68 8.05 5.49 -16.91
CA ARG A 68 6.62 5.76 -16.63
C ARG A 68 6.08 6.68 -17.72
N LYS A 69 5.11 6.20 -18.52
CA LYS A 69 4.35 7.06 -19.45
C LYS A 69 3.67 8.13 -18.59
N LYS A 70 4.23 9.35 -18.55
CA LYS A 70 3.49 10.52 -18.09
C LYS A 70 2.29 10.61 -19.03
N SER A 71 1.08 10.44 -18.51
CA SER A 71 -0.13 10.72 -19.26
C SER A 71 0.00 12.17 -19.73
N ASP A 72 0.08 12.35 -21.04
CA ASP A 72 0.27 13.66 -21.65
C ASP A 72 -1.01 14.49 -21.41
N SER A 73 -1.04 15.18 -20.27
CA SER A 73 -2.11 16.09 -19.88
C SER A 73 -2.22 17.27 -20.84
N ARG A 74 -1.17 17.58 -21.61
CA ARG A 74 -1.20 18.64 -22.64
C ARG A 74 -2.03 18.20 -23.85
N ARG A 75 -1.94 16.94 -24.28
CA ARG A 75 -2.75 16.41 -25.39
C ARG A 75 -4.24 16.36 -25.05
N ARG A 76 -4.60 16.03 -23.80
CA ARG A 76 -6.00 16.09 -23.32
C ARG A 76 -6.56 17.52 -23.34
N ARG A 77 -5.77 18.51 -22.90
CA ARG A 77 -6.20 19.93 -22.92
C ARG A 77 -6.42 20.45 -24.34
N ARG A 78 -5.51 20.13 -25.28
CA ARG A 78 -5.62 20.57 -26.68
C ARG A 78 -6.85 19.98 -27.40
N ASN A 79 -7.19 18.71 -27.13
CA ASN A 79 -8.40 18.08 -27.67
C ASN A 79 -9.69 18.69 -27.08
N ARG A 80 -9.70 19.10 -25.82
CA ARG A 80 -10.87 19.74 -25.19
C ARG A 80 -11.17 21.13 -25.76
N VAL A 81 -10.14 21.92 -26.05
CA VAL A 81 -10.30 23.26 -26.67
C VAL A 81 -10.83 23.14 -28.11
N ARG A 82 -10.34 22.18 -28.90
CA ARG A 82 -10.87 21.91 -30.25
C ARG A 82 -12.32 21.42 -30.24
N ALA A 83 -12.69 20.56 -29.29
CA ALA A 83 -14.06 20.04 -29.18
C ALA A 83 -15.08 21.12 -28.78
N LEU A 84 -14.65 22.15 -28.05
CA LEU A 84 -15.52 23.29 -27.67
C LEU A 84 -15.64 24.32 -28.81
N ALA A 85 -14.61 24.48 -29.65
CA ALA A 85 -14.66 25.36 -30.81
C ALA A 85 -15.53 24.84 -31.96
N GLY A 86 -15.81 23.53 -32.01
CA GLY A 86 -16.63 22.90 -33.06
C GLY A 86 -18.13 22.82 -32.76
N ARG A 87 -18.62 23.41 -31.67
CA ARG A 87 -20.03 23.33 -31.24
C ARG A 87 -20.85 24.62 -31.43
N GLY A 88 -20.31 25.61 -32.13
CA GLY A 88 -20.99 26.88 -32.41
C GLY A 88 -21.01 27.20 -33.90
N ALA A 89 -21.77 26.45 -34.68
CA ALA A 89 -22.16 26.80 -36.04
C ALA A 89 -23.37 25.93 -36.43
N ALA A 90 -24.55 26.39 -36.04
CA ALA A 90 -25.85 26.02 -36.60
C ALA A 90 -26.72 27.27 -36.55
#